data_AF-A0A853CLU4-F1
#
_entry.id   AF-A0A853CLU4-F1
#
_cell.length_a   1.000
_cell.length_b   1.000
_cell.length_c   1.000
_cell.angle_alpha   90.00
_cell.angle_beta   90.00
_cell.angle_gamma   90.00
#
_symmetry.space_group_name_H-M   'P 1'
#
loop_
_entity.id
_entity.type
_entity.pdbx_description
1 polymer ?
#
loop_
_entity_poly.entity_id
_entity_poly.type
_entity_poly.pdbx_seq_one_letter_code
_entity_poly.pdbx_strand_id
1 'polypeptide(L)'
;MSEPALEPLDDDHPAAATITPYRDGPLIVRGDFRLVDQDGVEIDPGRATIALCRCGKSGIKPFCDGSHKRSGFSAPSAPSRPRPAARILREAGEETS
;
A
#
# COMPACT_ATOMS: atom_id res chain seq x y z
N MET A 1 -47.43 6.95 -12.18
CA MET A 1 -46.24 7.41 -12.93
C MET A 1 -45.19 7.71 -11.87
N SER A 2 -44.39 6.70 -11.56
CA SER A 2 -43.39 6.74 -10.50
C SER A 2 -42.03 6.77 -11.17
N GLU A 3 -41.38 7.94 -11.18
CA GLU A 3 -39.93 8.00 -11.36
C GLU A 3 -39.32 7.96 -9.96
N PRO A 4 -38.56 6.91 -9.60
CA PRO A 4 -37.73 7.00 -8.42
C PRO A 4 -36.62 8.01 -8.73
N ALA A 5 -36.50 9.02 -7.87
CA ALA A 5 -35.38 9.93 -7.90
C ALA A 5 -34.09 9.10 -7.79
N LEU A 6 -33.21 9.22 -8.79
CA LEU A 6 -31.84 8.76 -8.69
C LEU A 6 -31.19 9.60 -7.59
N GLU A 7 -31.08 9.02 -6.40
CA GLU A 7 -30.33 9.58 -5.30
C GLU A 7 -28.88 9.82 -5.79
N PRO A 8 -28.26 10.95 -5.42
CA PRO A 8 -26.88 11.20 -5.78
C PRO A 8 -26.04 10.06 -5.19
N LEU A 9 -25.33 9.33 -6.05
CA LEU A 9 -24.25 8.48 -5.61
C LEU A 9 -23.22 9.44 -5.02
N ASP A 10 -23.27 9.62 -3.70
CA ASP A 10 -22.20 10.25 -2.96
C ASP A 10 -20.92 9.51 -3.35
N ASP A 11 -20.11 10.11 -4.21
CA ASP A 11 -18.74 9.66 -4.49
C ASP A 11 -17.83 10.02 -3.30
N ASP A 12 -18.34 9.80 -2.09
CA ASP A 12 -17.61 9.80 -0.82
C ASP A 12 -16.86 8.47 -0.69
N HIS A 13 -16.18 8.05 -1.76
CA HIS A 13 -15.19 7.00 -1.66
C HIS A 13 -14.02 7.61 -0.88
N PRO A 14 -13.77 7.20 0.38
CA PRO A 14 -12.65 7.75 1.13
C PRO A 14 -11.38 7.49 0.32
N ALA A 15 -10.54 8.53 0.20
CA ALA A 15 -9.39 8.51 -0.70
C ALA A 15 -8.61 7.19 -0.57
N ALA A 16 -8.53 6.45 -1.69
CA ALA A 16 -7.97 5.11 -1.72
C ALA A 16 -6.59 5.03 -1.06
N ALA A 17 -6.31 3.89 -0.43
CA ALA A 17 -5.03 3.65 0.23
C ALA A 17 -3.84 3.93 -0.70
N THR A 18 -2.91 4.77 -0.27
CA THR A 18 -1.63 5.00 -0.94
C THR A 18 -0.50 4.36 -0.15
N ILE A 19 0.34 3.58 -0.82
CA ILE A 19 1.54 2.96 -0.23
C ILE A 19 2.77 3.56 -0.92
N THR A 20 3.61 4.27 -0.16
CA THR A 20 4.82 4.94 -0.65
C THR A 20 6.08 4.32 -0.04
N PRO A 21 6.92 3.63 -0.84
CA PRO A 21 8.23 3.20 -0.38
C PRO A 21 9.18 4.39 -0.25
N TYR A 22 9.73 4.61 0.95
CA TYR A 22 10.74 5.63 1.16
C TYR A 22 12.14 5.07 0.86
N ARG A 23 12.97 5.86 0.16
CA ARG A 23 14.39 5.54 -0.04
C ARG A 23 15.03 5.22 1.31
N ASP A 24 15.73 4.08 1.38
CA ASP A 24 16.44 3.61 2.57
C ASP A 24 15.57 3.52 3.83
N GLY A 25 14.24 3.45 3.64
CA GLY A 25 13.25 3.62 4.70
C GLY A 25 12.02 2.72 4.57
N PRO A 26 10.98 3.01 5.37
CA PRO A 26 9.77 2.19 5.49
C PRO A 26 8.83 2.32 4.29
N LEU A 27 7.73 1.56 4.32
CA LEU A 27 6.55 1.80 3.49
C LEU A 27 5.59 2.72 4.26
N ILE A 28 5.26 3.88 3.72
CA ILE A 28 4.26 4.78 4.30
C ILE A 28 2.90 4.45 3.72
N VAL A 29 1.93 4.15 4.58
CA VAL A 29 0.54 3.87 4.19
C VAL A 29 -0.33 5.04 4.64
N ARG A 30 -1.18 5.55 3.75
CA ARG A 30 -2.13 6.65 3.99
C ARG A 30 -3.48 6.34 3.35
N GLY A 31 -4.53 7.01 3.80
CA GLY A 31 -5.88 6.88 3.25
C GLY A 31 -6.68 5.82 4.00
N ASP A 32 -7.73 5.31 3.36
CA ASP A 32 -8.56 4.26 3.93
C ASP A 32 -7.96 2.87 3.69
N PHE A 33 -7.54 2.20 4.76
CA PHE A 33 -6.95 0.87 4.70
C PHE A 33 -7.29 0.06 5.96
N ARG A 34 -7.34 -1.26 5.78
CA ARG A 34 -7.35 -2.24 6.88
C ARG A 34 -6.00 -2.95 6.93
N LEU A 35 -5.47 -3.12 8.13
CA LEU A 35 -4.29 -3.92 8.38
C LEU A 35 -4.75 -5.23 9.06
N VAL A 36 -4.45 -6.35 8.44
CA VAL A 36 -4.83 -7.69 8.92
C VAL A 36 -3.61 -8.60 8.95
N ASP A 37 -3.59 -9.56 9.86
CA ASP A 37 -2.63 -10.68 9.83
C ASP A 37 -3.09 -11.80 8.88
N GLN A 38 -2.30 -12.88 8.79
CA GLN A 38 -2.62 -14.02 7.93
C GLN A 38 -3.87 -14.81 8.36
N ASP A 39 -4.29 -14.67 9.61
CA ASP A 39 -5.47 -15.32 10.18
C ASP A 39 -6.73 -14.45 10.00
N GLY A 40 -6.57 -13.25 9.43
CA GLY A 40 -7.64 -12.29 9.18
C GLY A 40 -7.97 -11.40 10.36
N VAL A 41 -7.17 -11.44 11.44
CA VAL A 41 -7.36 -10.60 12.62
C VAL A 41 -6.89 -9.19 12.32
N GLU A 42 -7.71 -8.19 12.67
CA GLU A 42 -7.34 -6.79 12.49
C GLU A 42 -6.25 -6.36 13.45
N ILE A 43 -5.24 -5.69 12.90
CA ILE A 43 -4.16 -5.05 13.65
C ILE A 43 -4.49 -3.56 13.71
N ASP A 44 -4.66 -3.03 14.92
CA ASP A 44 -4.89 -1.59 15.12
C ASP A 44 -3.67 -0.78 14.62
N PRO A 45 -3.84 0.07 13.58
CA PRO A 45 -2.75 0.92 13.09
C PRO A 45 -2.46 2.11 14.02
N GLY A 46 -3.35 2.42 14.95
CA GLY A 46 -3.27 3.54 15.90
C GLY A 46 -3.39 4.94 15.28
N ARG A 47 -3.35 5.06 13.94
CA ARG A 47 -3.42 6.33 13.20
C ARG A 47 -3.73 6.11 11.72
N ALA A 48 -4.28 7.14 11.07
CA ALA A 48 -4.60 7.15 9.64
C ALA A 48 -3.37 7.13 8.70
N THR A 49 -2.16 7.29 9.23
CA THR A 49 -0.92 7.19 8.44
C THR A 49 0.11 6.39 9.21
N ILE A 50 0.48 5.22 8.70
CA ILE A 50 1.44 4.33 9.36
C ILE A 50 2.71 4.14 8.55
N ALA A 51 3.74 3.63 9.23
CA ALA A 51 5.00 3.25 8.61
C ALA A 51 5.24 1.76 8.85
N LEU A 52 5.24 0.96 7.79
CA LEU A 52 5.51 -0.48 7.85
C LEU A 52 7.00 -0.77 7.62
N CYS A 53 7.50 -1.76 8.33
CA CYS A 53 8.89 -2.18 8.25
C CYS A 53 9.20 -2.77 6.87
N ARG A 54 10.17 -2.18 6.17
CA ARG A 54 10.72 -2.70 4.91
C ARG A 54 12.08 -3.37 5.06
N CYS A 55 12.83 -3.03 6.12
CA CYS A 55 14.20 -3.50 6.32
C CYS A 55 14.33 -4.84 7.07
N GLY A 56 13.23 -5.35 7.67
CA GLY A 56 13.23 -6.59 8.47
C GLY A 56 13.83 -6.47 9.87
N LYS A 57 14.38 -5.31 10.27
CA LYS A 57 15.10 -5.13 11.54
C LYS A 57 14.30 -4.45 12.67
N SER A 58 13.04 -4.07 12.42
CA SER A 58 12.20 -3.43 13.46
C SER A 58 11.96 -4.36 14.65
N GLY A 59 11.95 -3.82 15.86
CA GLY A 59 11.54 -4.52 17.09
C GLY A 59 10.02 -4.58 17.30
N ILE A 60 9.25 -3.76 16.59
CA ILE A 60 7.78 -3.65 16.70
C ILE A 60 7.09 -4.00 15.38
N LYS A 61 7.52 -5.10 14.74
CA LYS A 61 6.90 -5.55 13.48
C LYS A 61 5.39 -5.73 13.66
N PRO A 62 4.57 -5.40 12.64
CA PRO A 62 4.93 -5.01 11.28
C PRO A 62 5.35 -3.53 11.11
N PHE A 63 5.32 -2.73 12.17
CA PHE A 63 5.61 -1.31 12.13
C PHE A 63 7.10 -0.98 12.09
N CYS A 64 7.44 0.22 11.63
CA CYS A 64 8.80 0.75 11.60
C CYS A 64 9.12 1.55 12.88
N ASP A 65 10.22 1.21 13.53
CA ASP A 65 10.79 1.90 14.72
C ASP A 65 12.05 2.73 14.43
N GLY A 66 12.41 2.90 13.15
CA GLY A 66 13.64 3.58 12.75
C GLY A 66 14.89 2.70 12.69
N SER A 67 14.79 1.39 13.00
CA SER A 67 15.92 0.46 12.94
C SER A 67 16.60 0.40 11.56
N HIS A 68 15.91 0.75 10.47
CA HIS A 68 16.48 0.86 9.12
C HIS A 68 17.70 1.78 9.05
N LYS A 69 17.74 2.86 9.84
CA LYS A 69 18.89 3.79 9.88
C LYS A 69 20.11 3.13 10.49
N ARG A 70 19.92 2.47 11.65
CA ARG A 70 21.00 1.80 12.39
C ARG A 70 21.51 0.55 11.68
N SER A 71 20.64 -0.14 10.93
CA SER A 71 21.02 -1.34 10.19
C SER A 71 21.66 -1.07 8.83
N GLY A 72 21.80 0.20 8.41
CA GLY A 72 22.33 0.55 7.10
C GLY A 72 21.46 0.04 5.94
N PHE A 73 20.14 0.00 6.11
CA PHE A 73 19.25 -0.48 5.05
C PHE A 73 19.35 0.44 3.83
N SER A 74 19.70 -0.11 2.68
CA SER A 74 19.73 0.63 1.41
C SER A 74 18.81 -0.01 0.39
N ALA A 75 17.85 0.77 -0.10
CA ALA A 75 16.96 0.34 -1.17
C ALA A 75 16.28 1.54 -1.84
N PRO A 76 16.12 1.51 -3.18
CA PRO A 76 15.39 2.54 -3.90
C PRO A 76 13.91 2.60 -3.46
N SER A 77 13.28 3.74 -3.74
CA SER A 77 11.83 3.93 -3.60
C SER A 77 11.03 3.30 -4.74
N ALA A 78 11.66 3.11 -5.90
CA ALA A 78 11.08 2.47 -7.08
C ALA A 78 11.69 1.06 -7.29
N PRO A 79 11.02 0.18 -8.05
CA PRO A 79 11.60 -1.11 -8.45
C PRO A 79 12.93 -0.90 -9.19
N SER A 80 13.96 -1.66 -8.83
CA SER A 80 15.26 -1.64 -9.53
C SER A 80 15.24 -2.42 -10.85
N ARG A 81 14.24 -3.28 -11.04
CA ARG A 81 13.98 -4.06 -12.25
C ARG A 81 12.47 -4.16 -12.49
N PRO A 82 12.03 -4.33 -13.74
CA PRO A 82 10.62 -4.60 -14.05
C PRO A 82 10.14 -5.86 -13.30
N ARG A 83 8.91 -5.82 -12.77
CA ARG A 83 8.28 -7.02 -12.24
C ARG A 83 7.92 -7.93 -13.42
N PRO A 84 8.30 -9.22 -13.43
CA PRO A 84 7.95 -10.14 -14.52
C PRO A 84 6.45 -10.16 -14.83
N ALA A 85 5.60 -10.12 -13.79
CA ALA A 85 4.15 -10.04 -13.95
C ALA A 85 3.65 -8.73 -14.60
N ALA A 86 4.40 -7.64 -14.50
CA ALA A 86 4.05 -6.38 -15.17
C ALA A 86 4.33 -6.44 -16.68
N ARG A 87 5.17 -7.37 -17.15
CA ARG A 87 5.42 -7.61 -18.56
C ARG A 87 4.27 -8.37 -19.22
N ILE A 88 3.78 -9.41 -18.55
CA ILE A 88 2.66 -10.25 -19.02
C ILE A 88 1.39 -9.43 -19.27
N LEU A 89 1.09 -8.44 -18.41
CA LEU A 89 -0.07 -7.57 -18.58
C LEU A 89 0.04 -6.58 -19.74
N ARG A 90 1.25 -6.25 -20.20
CA ARG A 90 1.46 -5.36 -21.36
C ARG A 90 1.34 -6.14 -22.67
N GLU A 91 1.96 -7.32 -22.73
CA GLU A 91 1.92 -8.19 -23.89
C GLU A 91 0.48 -8.68 -24.19
N ALA A 92 -0.32 -8.99 -23.16
CA ALA A 92 -1.73 -9.37 -23.33
C ALA A 92 -2.66 -8.21 -23.76
N GLY A 93 -2.21 -6.96 -23.73
CA GLY A 93 -2.97 -5.78 -24.17
C GLY A 93 -2.66 -5.31 -25.59
N GLU A 94 -1.62 -5.87 -26.24
CA GLU A 94 -1.19 -5.50 -27.59
C GLU A 94 -1.66 -6.49 -28.68
N GLU A 95 -2.23 -7.65 -28.31
CA GLU A 95 -2.72 -8.67 -29.27
C GLU A 95 -4.20 -8.53 -29.69
N THR A 96 -4.86 -7.43 -29.31
CA THR A 96 -6.19 -7.07 -29.82
C THR A 96 -6.14 -5.71 -30.50
N SER A 97 -5.51 -5.63 -31.67
CA SER A 97 -5.71 -4.54 -32.62
C SER A 97 -5.48 -4.97 -34.05
#